data_AF-A0A8S2Q1X1-F1
#
_entry.id   AF-A0A8S2Q1X1-F1
#
_cell.length_a   1.000
_cell.length_b   1.000
_cell.length_c   1.000
_cell.angle_alpha   90.00
_cell.angle_beta   90.00
_cell.angle_gamma   90.00
#
_symmetry.space_group_name_H-M   'P 1'
#
loop_
_entity.id
_entity.type
_entity.pdbx_description
1 polymer ?
#
loop_
_entity_poly.entity_id
_entity_poly.type
_entity_poly.pdbx_seq_one_letter_code
_entity_poly.pdbx_strand_id
1 'polypeptide(L)'
;MWACPTMENFDYIFYRHPPEQRLPKLKRLQNWCKKMLDRAMEEHVAIDYKGDFWSITIEATIKEFDQQDEDSDHPIESEVSNKRKCANADEKKNLKRMKTQEELAKSQMPPCTDLKSKIFSTMEKTKEAFFVICLHNPIATSPPAVNDTDVPIECDLMDTRDAFLSFSCDRNLEFSSLRRAKFSTMAFLSEIHASKTENPTYNCNNCRQQCGVHYHCTRCEDFDLCEKCFNIEPKHEHKMECSVSCIVDVNQDDKCNSLNSI
;
A
#
# COMPACT_ATOMS: atom_id res chain seq x y z
N MET A 1 7.78 -9.05 9.59
CA MET A 1 7.63 -7.84 10.43
C MET A 1 9.02 -7.24 10.72
N TRP A 2 9.14 -5.90 10.72
CA TRP A 2 10.38 -5.19 11.09
C TRP A 2 10.13 -4.34 12.34
N ALA A 3 10.84 -4.61 13.43
CA ALA A 3 10.79 -3.84 14.66
C ALA A 3 11.68 -2.59 14.55
N CYS A 4 11.19 -1.58 13.81
CA CYS A 4 11.85 -0.28 13.67
C CYS A 4 11.15 0.76 14.56
N PRO A 5 11.82 1.36 15.57
CA PRO A 5 11.30 2.50 16.29
C PRO A 5 11.21 3.75 15.39
N THR A 6 10.25 4.64 15.66
CA THR A 6 10.29 6.00 15.12
C THR A 6 11.55 6.73 15.59
N MET A 7 12.06 7.61 14.73
CA MET A 7 13.03 8.62 15.15
C MET A 7 12.34 9.74 15.94
N GLU A 8 13.10 10.46 16.75
CA GLU A 8 12.61 11.61 17.49
C GLU A 8 12.13 12.71 16.52
N ASN A 9 10.92 13.23 16.74
CA ASN A 9 10.18 14.14 15.86
C ASN A 9 9.70 13.56 14.51
N PHE A 10 9.66 12.23 14.35
CA PHE A 10 9.03 11.56 13.20
C PHE A 10 7.83 10.72 13.64
N ASP A 11 6.65 11.01 13.06
CA ASP A 11 5.41 10.29 13.32
C ASP A 11 5.18 9.18 12.27
N TYR A 12 4.78 7.97 12.69
CA TYR A 12 4.48 6.89 11.74
C TYR A 12 3.09 6.96 11.09
N ILE A 13 2.09 7.51 11.78
CA ILE A 13 0.71 7.66 11.28
C ILE A 13 0.09 8.91 11.92
N PHE A 14 0.02 8.93 13.26
CA PHE A 14 -0.67 9.99 13.99
C PHE A 14 0.20 11.23 14.18
N TYR A 15 -0.25 12.36 13.62
CA TYR A 15 0.43 13.64 13.71
C TYR A 15 0.51 14.15 15.16
N ARG A 16 1.73 14.40 15.64
CA ARG A 16 2.09 14.89 16.98
C ARG A 16 1.55 14.03 18.13
N HIS A 17 2.39 13.11 18.61
CA HIS A 17 2.14 12.32 19.81
C HIS A 17 2.18 13.15 21.11
N PRO A 18 1.60 12.65 22.23
CA PRO A 18 1.71 13.32 23.53
C PRO A 18 3.16 13.43 24.01
N PRO A 19 3.60 14.55 24.61
CA PRO A 19 4.99 14.74 25.04
C PRO A 19 5.43 13.75 26.12
N GLU A 20 4.51 13.19 26.90
CA GLU A 20 4.75 12.13 27.87
C GLU A 20 4.86 10.72 27.25
N GLN A 21 4.48 10.53 25.98
CA GLN A 21 4.50 9.24 25.30
C GLN A 21 5.94 8.85 24.92
N ARG A 22 6.53 7.95 25.72
CA ARG A 22 7.89 7.46 25.48
C ARG A 22 7.95 6.49 24.29
N LEU A 23 8.68 6.86 23.26
CA LEU A 23 8.99 5.97 22.14
C LEU A 23 9.84 4.76 22.60
N PRO A 24 9.50 3.52 22.22
CA PRO A 24 10.23 2.34 22.65
C PRO A 24 11.56 2.23 21.90
N LYS A 25 12.68 2.22 22.63
CA LYS A 25 14.00 1.86 22.06
C LYS A 25 13.95 0.46 21.45
N LEU A 26 14.79 0.21 20.43
CA LEU A 26 14.83 -1.03 19.64
C LEU A 26 14.61 -2.32 20.46
N LYS A 27 15.41 -2.56 21.51
CA LYS A 27 15.29 -3.78 22.33
C LYS A 27 13.95 -3.92 23.06
N ARG A 28 13.31 -2.81 23.45
CA ARG A 28 11.97 -2.80 24.05
C ARG A 28 10.89 -3.12 23.01
N LEU A 29 11.03 -2.59 21.80
CA LEU A 29 10.12 -2.90 20.70
C LEU A 29 10.24 -4.37 20.27
N GLN A 30 11.47 -4.89 20.12
CA GLN A 30 11.73 -6.30 19.86
C GLN A 30 11.11 -7.23 20.91
N ASN A 31 11.27 -6.92 22.21
CA ASN A 31 10.68 -7.73 23.28
C ASN A 31 9.14 -7.65 23.29
N TRP A 32 8.56 -6.51 22.89
CA TRP A 32 7.10 -6.37 22.72
C TRP A 32 6.60 -7.21 21.54
N CYS A 33 7.30 -7.18 20.41
CA CYS A 33 7.04 -8.04 19.25
C CYS A 33 7.12 -9.52 19.62
N LYS A 34 8.18 -9.95 20.33
CA LYS A 34 8.32 -11.34 20.83
C LYS A 34 7.13 -11.74 21.68
N LYS A 35 6.79 -10.96 22.71
CA LYS A 35 5.64 -11.26 23.59
C LYS A 35 4.30 -11.40 22.82
N MET A 36 4.11 -10.63 21.75
CA MET A 36 2.94 -10.76 20.88
C MET A 36 2.97 -12.07 20.07
N LEU A 37 4.13 -12.44 19.52
CA LEU A 37 4.32 -13.66 18.75
C LEU A 37 4.29 -14.93 19.62
N ASP A 38 4.83 -14.87 20.84
CA ASP A 38 4.76 -15.94 21.84
C ASP A 38 3.30 -16.30 22.12
N ARG A 39 2.46 -15.28 22.36
CA ARG A 39 1.01 -15.45 22.48
C ARG A 39 0.36 -16.00 21.21
N ALA A 40 0.78 -15.56 20.03
CA ALA A 40 0.27 -16.10 18.77
C ALA A 40 0.61 -17.59 18.57
N MET A 41 1.72 -18.08 19.13
CA MET A 41 2.04 -19.52 19.16
C MET A 41 1.23 -20.28 20.21
N GLU A 42 1.03 -19.70 21.40
CA GLU A 42 0.14 -20.23 22.45
C GLU A 42 -1.31 -20.38 21.97
N GLU A 43 -1.79 -19.42 21.17
CA GLU A 43 -3.13 -19.42 20.54
C GLU A 43 -3.17 -20.20 19.20
N HIS A 44 -2.06 -20.83 18.80
CA HIS A 44 -1.90 -21.61 17.56
C HIS A 44 -2.21 -20.86 16.25
N VAL A 45 -2.09 -19.53 16.27
CA VAL A 45 -2.20 -18.64 15.09
C VAL A 45 -0.88 -18.60 14.31
N ALA A 46 0.26 -18.71 15.01
CA ALA A 46 1.58 -18.87 14.42
C ALA A 46 2.17 -20.24 14.81
N ILE A 47 2.88 -20.88 13.89
CA ILE A 47 3.55 -22.17 14.11
C ILE A 47 4.95 -21.96 14.70
N ASP A 48 5.66 -20.95 14.19
CA ASP A 48 7.03 -20.61 14.57
C ASP A 48 7.31 -19.14 14.19
N TYR A 49 8.33 -18.52 14.79
CA TYR A 49 8.88 -17.27 14.29
C TYR A 49 10.40 -17.22 14.49
N LYS A 50 11.12 -16.77 13.46
CA LYS A 50 12.58 -16.63 13.52
C LYS A 50 13.07 -15.32 12.90
N GLY A 51 14.19 -14.82 13.41
CA GLY A 51 14.92 -13.70 12.81
C GLY A 51 15.94 -14.13 11.76
N ASP A 52 16.27 -15.43 11.69
CA ASP A 52 17.30 -16.01 10.81
C ASP A 52 16.77 -16.52 9.46
N PHE A 53 15.45 -16.59 9.26
CA PHE A 53 14.83 -17.08 8.03
C PHE A 53 15.33 -16.32 6.78
N TRP A 54 15.66 -15.04 6.92
CA TRP A 54 16.30 -14.28 5.86
C TRP A 54 17.66 -14.90 5.45
N SER A 55 18.50 -15.34 6.40
CA SER A 55 19.76 -16.05 6.10
C SER A 55 19.46 -17.32 5.34
N ILE A 56 18.54 -18.15 5.85
CA ILE A 56 18.16 -19.43 5.26
C ILE A 56 17.59 -19.25 3.83
N THR A 57 16.77 -18.22 3.61
CA THR A 57 16.16 -17.93 2.31
C THR A 57 17.18 -17.40 1.32
N ILE A 58 18.04 -16.46 1.75
CA ILE A 58 19.09 -15.93 0.89
C ILE A 58 20.16 -17.00 0.61
N GLU A 59 20.46 -17.91 1.54
CA GLU A 59 21.28 -19.10 1.30
C GLU A 59 20.64 -20.04 0.26
N ALA A 60 19.31 -20.25 0.31
CA ALA A 60 18.60 -21.06 -0.66
C ALA A 60 18.61 -20.41 -2.05
N THR A 61 18.21 -19.14 -2.17
CA THR A 61 18.21 -18.40 -3.44
C THR A 61 19.62 -18.25 -4.02
N ILE A 62 20.65 -18.09 -3.18
CA ILE A 62 22.06 -18.10 -3.63
C ILE A 62 22.44 -19.46 -4.21
N LYS A 63 22.08 -20.56 -3.55
CA LYS A 63 22.38 -21.92 -4.06
C LYS A 63 21.64 -22.21 -5.36
N GLU A 64 20.37 -21.81 -5.46
CA GLU A 64 19.58 -21.92 -6.70
C GLU A 64 20.22 -21.15 -7.86
N PHE A 65 20.79 -19.97 -7.59
CA PHE A 65 21.51 -19.19 -8.60
C PHE A 65 22.86 -19.82 -8.98
N ASP A 66 23.63 -20.28 -7.99
CA ASP A 66 24.91 -20.98 -8.22
C ASP A 66 24.70 -22.31 -8.99
N GLN A 67 23.60 -23.03 -8.75
CA GLN A 67 23.19 -24.22 -9.53
C GLN A 67 22.89 -23.87 -11.00
N GLN A 68 22.21 -22.75 -11.27
CA GLN A 68 21.86 -22.32 -12.63
C GLN A 68 23.10 -21.91 -13.45
N ASP A 69 24.13 -21.36 -12.80
CA ASP A 69 25.41 -21.06 -13.46
C ASP A 69 26.20 -22.36 -13.78
N GLU A 70 26.12 -23.40 -12.94
CA GLU A 70 26.77 -24.71 -13.20
C GLU A 70 26.05 -25.53 -14.29
N ASP A 71 24.71 -25.54 -14.31
CA ASP A 71 23.91 -26.27 -15.31
C ASP A 71 23.99 -25.66 -16.73
N SER A 72 24.50 -24.44 -16.88
CA SER A 72 24.61 -23.75 -18.17
C SER A 72 25.94 -23.99 -18.92
N ASP A 73 26.93 -24.67 -18.33
CA ASP A 73 28.24 -24.91 -18.97
C ASP A 73 28.23 -26.15 -19.90
N HIS A 74 27.40 -26.09 -20.95
CA HIS A 74 27.53 -26.97 -22.10
C HIS A 74 28.63 -26.42 -23.06
N PRO A 75 29.67 -27.22 -23.39
CA PRO A 75 30.78 -26.73 -24.19
C PRO A 75 30.35 -26.54 -25.65
N ILE A 76 30.18 -25.29 -26.06
CA ILE A 76 30.02 -24.93 -27.48
C ILE A 76 31.41 -24.99 -28.12
N GLU A 77 31.65 -26.05 -28.90
CA GLU A 77 32.88 -26.21 -29.68
C GLU A 77 33.08 -25.06 -30.68
N SER A 78 34.34 -24.68 -30.87
CA SER A 78 34.74 -23.58 -31.74
C SER A 78 34.82 -23.99 -33.22
N GLU A 79 33.98 -23.42 -34.08
CA GLU A 79 34.24 -23.39 -35.52
C GLU A 79 34.66 -22.00 -36.01
N VAL A 80 35.95 -21.87 -36.34
CA VAL A 80 36.53 -20.68 -36.98
C VAL A 80 36.34 -20.79 -38.50
N SER A 81 35.50 -19.92 -39.08
CA SER A 81 35.39 -19.79 -40.54
C SER A 81 35.70 -18.37 -41.03
N ASN A 82 36.90 -18.22 -41.59
CA ASN A 82 37.38 -16.99 -42.24
C ASN A 82 36.59 -16.65 -43.51
N LYS A 83 36.20 -15.38 -43.69
CA LYS A 83 36.09 -14.76 -45.02
C LYS A 83 36.44 -13.27 -45.00
N ARG A 84 37.18 -12.82 -46.03
CA ARG A 84 37.87 -11.52 -46.11
C ARG A 84 37.20 -10.56 -47.11
N LYS A 85 37.57 -9.27 -46.99
CA LYS A 85 37.57 -8.14 -47.97
C LYS A 85 36.52 -7.04 -47.70
N CYS A 86 36.77 -5.75 -47.99
CA CYS A 86 37.98 -4.88 -47.94
C CYS A 86 37.63 -3.45 -48.41
N ALA A 87 38.49 -2.46 -48.08
CA ALA A 87 38.55 -1.06 -48.58
C ALA A 87 37.46 -0.10 -48.03
N ASN A 88 37.68 1.19 -47.73
CA ASN A 88 38.89 2.07 -47.71
C ASN A 88 38.57 3.33 -46.82
N ALA A 89 39.44 4.29 -46.46
CA ALA A 89 40.88 4.59 -46.67
C ALA A 89 41.42 5.55 -45.55
N ASP A 90 42.69 5.97 -45.67
CA ASP A 90 43.35 7.26 -45.36
C ASP A 90 43.00 8.11 -44.08
N GLU A 91 43.93 8.75 -43.35
CA GLU A 91 45.37 9.03 -43.62
C GLU A 91 46.25 9.25 -42.34
N LYS A 92 47.49 8.72 -42.37
CA LYS A 92 48.77 9.13 -41.72
C LYS A 92 48.84 9.92 -40.37
N LYS A 93 49.64 9.41 -39.40
CA LYS A 93 51.07 9.84 -39.16
C LYS A 93 51.84 9.07 -38.06
N ASN A 94 53.11 8.75 -38.40
CA ASN A 94 54.35 8.44 -37.62
C ASN A 94 54.40 8.65 -36.08
N LEU A 95 55.30 8.04 -35.28
CA LEU A 95 56.24 6.88 -35.40
C LEU A 95 57.07 6.79 -34.09
N LYS A 96 57.17 5.62 -33.40
CA LYS A 96 58.38 5.13 -32.63
C LYS A 96 58.13 3.84 -31.79
N ARG A 97 58.35 2.69 -32.46
CA ARG A 97 58.75 1.34 -31.97
C ARG A 97 59.80 1.40 -30.81
N MET A 98 59.88 0.56 -29.77
CA MET A 98 59.37 -0.81 -29.38
C MET A 98 58.62 -0.78 -28.00
N LYS A 99 58.36 -1.82 -27.16
CA LYS A 99 58.65 -3.29 -27.11
C LYS A 99 57.65 -4.05 -26.17
N THR A 100 57.81 -5.38 -26.07
CA THR A 100 57.34 -6.42 -25.09
C THR A 100 56.85 -5.93 -23.71
N GLN A 101 55.76 -6.46 -23.12
CA GLN A 101 55.36 -7.89 -22.98
C GLN A 101 53.85 -8.15 -23.14
N GLU A 102 53.48 -9.42 -23.31
CA GLU A 102 52.10 -9.94 -23.27
C GLU A 102 51.52 -9.93 -21.85
N GLU A 103 50.21 -9.70 -21.70
CA GLU A 103 49.31 -10.67 -21.04
C GLU A 103 47.82 -10.31 -21.23
N LEU A 104 46.97 -11.34 -21.27
CA LEU A 104 45.52 -11.22 -21.45
C LEU A 104 44.84 -10.74 -20.16
N ALA A 105 44.35 -9.50 -20.14
CA ALA A 105 43.30 -9.11 -19.21
C ALA A 105 41.93 -9.63 -19.70
N LYS A 106 41.62 -10.91 -19.43
CA LYS A 106 40.20 -11.32 -19.32
C LYS A 106 39.57 -10.42 -18.25
N SER A 107 38.48 -9.72 -18.58
CA SER A 107 37.71 -8.98 -17.58
C SER A 107 37.00 -9.98 -16.68
N GLN A 108 37.71 -10.45 -15.65
CA GLN A 108 37.08 -11.17 -14.55
C GLN A 108 36.26 -10.16 -13.75
N MET A 109 34.95 -10.40 -13.71
CA MET A 109 34.09 -9.88 -12.66
C MET A 109 34.73 -10.19 -11.30
N PRO A 110 34.74 -9.25 -10.33
CA PRO A 110 35.20 -9.56 -8.98
C PRO A 110 34.33 -10.68 -8.38
N PRO A 111 34.91 -11.60 -7.58
CA PRO A 111 34.21 -12.81 -7.18
C PRO A 111 32.97 -12.48 -6.32
N CYS A 112 31.84 -13.08 -6.69
CA CYS A 112 30.52 -12.90 -6.05
C CYS A 112 30.51 -13.19 -4.53
N THR A 113 31.55 -13.88 -4.03
CA THR A 113 31.77 -14.21 -2.62
C THR A 113 31.83 -13.00 -1.68
N ASP A 114 32.34 -11.85 -2.12
CA ASP A 114 32.43 -10.64 -1.28
C ASP A 114 31.03 -10.06 -0.97
N LEU A 115 30.18 -9.96 -1.99
CA LEU A 115 28.81 -9.48 -1.84
C LEU A 115 27.98 -10.41 -0.95
N LYS A 116 28.05 -11.74 -1.19
CA LYS A 116 27.39 -12.75 -0.34
C LYS A 116 27.80 -12.59 1.13
N SER A 117 29.11 -12.52 1.40
CA SER A 117 29.65 -12.34 2.75
C SER A 117 29.19 -11.04 3.43
N LYS A 118 29.11 -9.95 2.67
CA LYS A 118 28.65 -8.64 3.14
C LYS A 118 27.15 -8.61 3.46
N ILE A 119 26.35 -9.30 2.65
CA ILE A 119 24.91 -9.52 2.87
C ILE A 119 24.72 -10.29 4.20
N PHE A 120 25.31 -11.47 4.35
CA PHE A 120 25.21 -12.26 5.58
C PHE A 120 25.71 -11.49 6.82
N SER A 121 26.82 -10.77 6.73
CA SER A 121 27.31 -9.93 7.82
C SER A 121 26.31 -8.83 8.23
N THR A 122 25.55 -8.28 7.28
CA THR A 122 24.56 -7.23 7.53
C THR A 122 23.28 -7.81 8.14
N MET A 123 22.87 -8.99 7.68
CA MET A 123 21.71 -9.72 8.21
C MET A 123 21.96 -10.20 9.63
N GLU A 124 23.11 -10.81 9.90
CA GLU A 124 23.50 -11.26 11.25
C GLU A 124 23.51 -10.10 12.27
N LYS A 125 23.96 -8.90 11.84
CA LYS A 125 23.91 -7.67 12.65
C LYS A 125 22.50 -7.12 12.89
N THR A 126 21.53 -7.45 12.03
CA THR A 126 20.18 -6.88 12.05
C THR A 126 19.08 -7.89 12.37
N LYS A 127 19.41 -9.19 12.51
CA LYS A 127 18.45 -10.30 12.68
C LYS A 127 17.50 -10.15 13.87
N GLU A 128 17.90 -9.48 14.95
CA GLU A 128 17.00 -9.25 16.07
C GLU A 128 15.89 -8.24 15.77
N ALA A 129 16.05 -7.38 14.76
CA ALA A 129 15.05 -6.40 14.34
C ALA A 129 14.04 -6.96 13.32
N PHE A 130 14.39 -8.02 12.60
CA PHE A 130 13.51 -8.65 11.61
C PHE A 130 12.89 -9.93 12.18
N PHE A 131 11.60 -10.09 11.98
CA PHE A 131 10.83 -11.27 12.38
C PHE A 131 10.15 -11.85 11.15
N VAL A 132 10.47 -13.10 10.82
CA VAL A 132 9.68 -13.92 9.90
C VAL A 132 8.81 -14.85 10.72
N ILE A 133 7.56 -14.97 10.32
CA ILE A 133 6.49 -15.61 11.09
C ILE A 133 5.89 -16.70 10.21
N CYS A 134 5.96 -17.95 10.65
CA CYS A 134 5.44 -19.09 9.92
C CYS A 134 3.97 -19.31 10.31
N LEU A 135 3.06 -18.93 9.42
CA LEU A 135 1.60 -19.12 9.62
C LEU A 135 1.11 -20.50 9.16
N HIS A 136 1.81 -21.12 8.20
CA HIS A 136 1.48 -22.43 7.64
C HIS A 136 2.73 -23.31 7.63
N ASN A 137 2.53 -24.63 7.70
CA ASN A 137 3.63 -25.59 7.66
C ASN A 137 4.22 -25.62 6.23
N PRO A 138 5.51 -25.29 6.02
CA PRO A 138 6.12 -25.25 4.68
C PRO A 138 6.27 -26.64 4.04
N ILE A 139 6.09 -27.72 4.79
CA ILE A 139 6.14 -29.12 4.31
C ILE A 139 4.74 -29.63 3.91
N ALA A 140 3.67 -28.88 4.23
CA ALA A 140 2.32 -29.25 3.80
C ALA A 140 2.15 -29.09 2.29
N THR A 141 1.29 -29.91 1.69
CA THR A 141 0.86 -29.82 0.30
C THR A 141 0.48 -28.39 -0.06
N SER A 142 0.84 -27.94 -1.27
CA SER A 142 0.68 -26.55 -1.72
C SER A 142 -0.66 -25.93 -1.28
N PRO A 143 -0.66 -24.79 -0.57
CA PRO A 143 -1.90 -24.18 -0.10
C PRO A 143 -2.80 -23.82 -1.29
N PRO A 144 -4.13 -23.79 -1.10
CA PRO A 144 -5.04 -23.29 -2.12
C PRO A 144 -4.69 -21.83 -2.49
N ALA A 145 -5.08 -21.41 -3.70
CA ALA A 145 -4.93 -20.03 -4.11
C ALA A 145 -5.59 -19.08 -3.10
N VAL A 146 -4.91 -17.98 -2.77
CA VAL A 146 -5.45 -16.95 -1.88
C VAL A 146 -6.67 -16.33 -2.55
N ASN A 147 -7.83 -16.46 -1.91
CA ASN A 147 -9.08 -15.88 -2.35
C ASN A 147 -9.56 -14.90 -1.29
N ASP A 148 -9.23 -13.63 -1.47
CA ASP A 148 -9.77 -12.55 -0.66
C ASP A 148 -11.24 -12.32 -1.02
N THR A 149 -12.10 -12.21 -0.02
CA THR A 149 -13.55 -11.98 -0.19
C THR A 149 -13.94 -10.53 -0.02
N ASP A 150 -13.03 -9.68 0.47
CA ASP A 150 -13.33 -8.29 0.75
C ASP A 150 -13.26 -7.45 -0.53
N VAL A 151 -14.20 -6.52 -0.66
CA VAL A 151 -14.25 -5.58 -1.79
C VAL A 151 -13.17 -4.50 -1.59
N PRO A 152 -12.38 -4.14 -2.61
CA PRO A 152 -11.43 -3.02 -2.52
C PRO A 152 -12.09 -1.75 -2.00
N ILE A 153 -11.49 -1.13 -0.98
CA ILE A 153 -11.99 0.11 -0.37
C ILE A 153 -11.12 1.26 -0.84
N GLU A 154 -11.62 2.03 -1.80
CA GLU A 154 -10.98 3.26 -2.26
C GLU A 154 -11.13 4.36 -1.18
N CYS A 155 -10.01 5.00 -0.82
CA CYS A 155 -9.97 6.06 0.19
C CYS A 155 -8.64 6.84 0.15
N ASP A 156 -8.57 7.93 -0.63
CA ASP A 156 -7.37 8.76 -0.81
C ASP A 156 -6.70 9.19 0.52
N LEU A 157 -7.50 9.46 1.54
CA LEU A 157 -7.03 9.84 2.89
C LEU A 157 -6.23 8.74 3.59
N MET A 158 -6.48 7.48 3.25
CA MET A 158 -5.91 6.28 3.90
C MET A 158 -5.02 5.45 2.98
N ASP A 159 -4.95 5.76 1.68
CA ASP A 159 -4.09 5.09 0.69
C ASP A 159 -2.60 5.15 1.07
N THR A 160 -2.14 6.33 1.52
CA THR A 160 -0.78 6.50 2.02
C THR A 160 -0.74 7.17 3.39
N ARG A 161 0.29 6.81 4.17
CA ARG A 161 0.65 7.54 5.41
C ARG A 161 0.77 9.04 5.16
N ASP A 162 1.39 9.42 4.04
CA ASP A 162 1.76 10.80 3.77
C ASP A 162 0.53 11.64 3.42
N ALA A 163 -0.52 11.05 2.80
CA ALA A 163 -1.83 11.67 2.66
C ALA A 163 -2.50 11.95 4.02
N PHE A 164 -2.55 10.93 4.91
CA PHE A 164 -3.08 11.09 6.26
C PHE A 164 -2.32 12.13 7.09
N LEU A 165 -0.98 12.11 7.05
CA LEU A 165 -0.13 13.07 7.77
C LEU A 165 -0.30 14.51 7.23
N SER A 166 -0.40 14.67 5.91
CA SER A 166 -0.60 15.99 5.29
C SER A 166 -1.96 16.57 5.67
N PHE A 167 -3.04 15.79 5.53
CA PHE A 167 -4.39 16.17 5.98
C PHE A 167 -4.41 16.55 7.47
N SER A 168 -3.71 15.77 8.30
CA SER A 168 -3.58 16.03 9.73
C SER A 168 -2.85 17.35 10.01
N CYS A 169 -1.75 17.62 9.30
CA CYS A 169 -0.95 18.82 9.46
C CYS A 169 -1.72 20.07 9.01
N ASP A 170 -2.30 20.05 7.81
CA ASP A 170 -3.01 21.17 7.19
C ASP A 170 -4.21 21.63 8.03
N ARG A 171 -4.92 20.68 8.66
CA ARG A 171 -6.08 20.93 9.53
C ARG A 171 -5.74 20.99 11.03
N ASN A 172 -4.45 20.97 11.40
CA ASN A 172 -3.95 21.01 12.79
C ASN A 172 -4.55 19.91 13.71
N LEU A 173 -4.78 18.72 13.15
CA LEU A 173 -5.38 17.56 13.83
C LEU A 173 -4.30 16.76 14.57
N GLU A 174 -3.98 17.20 15.78
CA GLU A 174 -2.97 16.54 16.62
C GLU A 174 -3.52 15.37 17.45
N PHE A 175 -2.62 14.46 17.83
CA PHE A 175 -2.88 13.38 18.79
C PHE A 175 -2.20 13.61 20.16
N SER A 176 -1.77 14.84 20.42
CA SER A 176 -0.91 15.24 21.55
C SER A 176 -1.59 15.26 22.93
N SER A 177 -2.90 15.02 22.99
CA SER A 177 -3.66 14.85 24.24
C SER A 177 -4.99 14.15 23.97
N LEU A 178 -5.63 13.56 24.99
CA LEU A 178 -6.92 12.88 24.84
C LEU A 178 -8.01 13.76 24.20
N ARG A 179 -8.06 15.07 24.50
CA ARG A 179 -9.03 15.99 23.90
C ARG A 179 -8.73 16.23 22.41
N ARG A 180 -7.46 16.47 22.06
CA ARG A 180 -7.04 16.68 20.66
C ARG A 180 -7.24 15.40 19.85
N ALA A 181 -6.76 14.26 20.32
CA ALA A 181 -6.96 12.96 19.69
C ALA A 181 -8.44 12.63 19.42
N LYS A 182 -9.36 12.92 20.36
CA LYS A 182 -10.81 12.74 20.13
C LYS A 182 -11.35 13.66 19.03
N PHE A 183 -10.95 14.93 19.03
CA PHE A 183 -11.37 15.88 17.99
C PHE A 183 -10.82 15.48 16.61
N SER A 184 -9.54 15.14 16.54
CA SER A 184 -8.88 14.63 15.33
C SER A 184 -9.58 13.37 14.82
N THR A 185 -9.84 12.38 15.69
CA THR A 185 -10.60 11.16 15.35
C THR A 185 -11.98 11.49 14.76
N MET A 186 -12.72 12.42 15.37
CA MET A 186 -14.03 12.87 14.86
C MET A 186 -13.91 13.51 13.47
N ALA A 187 -12.88 14.32 13.23
CA ALA A 187 -12.62 14.92 11.92
C ALA A 187 -12.28 13.88 10.84
N PHE A 188 -11.44 12.88 11.14
CA PHE A 188 -11.17 11.78 10.20
C PHE A 188 -12.42 10.96 9.90
N LEU A 189 -13.20 10.60 10.91
CA LEU A 189 -14.45 9.87 10.71
C LEU A 189 -15.42 10.66 9.81
N SER A 190 -15.56 11.97 10.06
CA SER A 190 -16.38 12.85 9.22
C SER A 190 -15.88 12.87 7.77
N GLU A 191 -14.57 12.94 7.54
CA GLU A 191 -14.00 12.97 6.19
C GLU A 191 -14.20 11.63 5.46
N ILE A 192 -13.95 10.49 6.13
CA ILE A 192 -14.13 9.13 5.56
C ILE A 192 -15.59 8.85 5.22
N HIS A 193 -16.53 9.36 6.02
CA HIS A 193 -17.95 9.24 5.72
C HIS A 193 -18.40 10.20 4.62
N ALA A 194 -17.88 11.43 4.59
CA ALA A 194 -18.19 12.41 3.55
C ALA A 194 -17.65 11.98 2.17
N SER A 195 -16.41 11.49 2.08
CA SER A 195 -15.81 11.05 0.82
C SER A 195 -16.51 9.84 0.21
N LYS A 196 -17.04 8.93 1.04
CA LYS A 196 -17.90 7.82 0.59
C LYS A 196 -19.33 8.24 0.22
N THR A 197 -19.70 9.50 0.50
CA THR A 197 -21.02 10.07 0.25
C THR A 197 -20.91 11.11 -0.88
N GLU A 198 -20.43 10.67 -2.05
CA GLU A 198 -20.21 11.53 -3.23
C GLU A 198 -21.47 12.28 -3.68
N ASN A 199 -22.65 11.74 -3.37
CA ASN A 199 -23.90 12.49 -3.39
C ASN A 199 -24.37 12.78 -1.96
N PRO A 200 -24.63 14.04 -1.56
CA PRO A 200 -25.28 14.34 -0.30
C PRO A 200 -26.67 13.70 -0.30
N THR A 201 -26.82 12.62 0.45
CA THR A 201 -28.08 11.90 0.58
C THR A 201 -28.90 12.45 1.75
N TYR A 202 -30.19 12.67 1.52
CA TYR A 202 -31.08 13.29 2.48
C TYR A 202 -31.92 12.23 3.19
N ASN A 203 -32.19 12.42 4.48
CA ASN A 203 -33.00 11.51 5.27
C ASN A 203 -34.45 11.97 5.27
N CYS A 204 -35.36 11.18 4.70
CA CYS A 204 -36.78 11.54 4.70
C CYS A 204 -37.35 11.61 6.13
N ASN A 205 -37.92 12.75 6.52
CA ASN A 205 -38.45 12.98 7.87
C ASN A 205 -39.60 12.02 8.25
N ASN A 206 -40.30 11.44 7.26
CA ASN A 206 -41.38 10.48 7.49
C ASN A 206 -40.88 9.03 7.67
N CYS A 207 -40.15 8.48 6.69
CA CYS A 207 -39.72 7.07 6.73
C CYS A 207 -38.29 6.84 7.25
N ARG A 208 -37.52 7.91 7.48
CA ARG A 208 -36.10 7.91 7.91
C ARG A 208 -35.13 7.18 6.97
N GLN A 209 -35.54 6.94 5.72
CA GLN A 209 -34.68 6.35 4.70
C GLN A 209 -33.86 7.44 3.99
N GLN A 210 -32.62 7.09 3.71
CA GLN A 210 -31.64 7.87 2.95
C GLN A 210 -32.03 7.88 1.46
N CYS A 211 -32.07 9.05 0.82
CA CYS A 211 -32.57 9.25 -0.55
C CYS A 211 -31.72 10.28 -1.32
N GLY A 212 -31.47 10.01 -2.61
CA GLY A 212 -30.73 10.92 -3.50
C GLY A 212 -31.60 12.02 -4.14
N VAL A 213 -32.89 11.76 -4.32
CA VAL A 213 -33.91 12.75 -4.70
C VAL A 213 -34.81 13.00 -3.50
N HIS A 214 -34.99 14.27 -3.15
CA HIS A 214 -35.88 14.69 -2.07
C HIS A 214 -36.76 15.87 -2.50
N TYR A 215 -37.84 16.04 -1.76
CA TYR A 215 -38.75 17.17 -1.83
C TYR A 215 -38.56 17.96 -0.55
N HIS A 216 -38.04 19.18 -0.65
CA HIS A 216 -37.77 20.06 0.49
C HIS A 216 -38.92 21.04 0.73
N CYS A 217 -39.31 21.23 1.99
CA CYS A 217 -40.31 22.24 2.37
C CYS A 217 -39.63 23.57 2.72
N THR A 218 -39.77 24.58 1.86
CA THR A 218 -39.21 25.94 2.07
C THR A 218 -39.87 26.76 3.20
N ARG A 219 -40.75 26.15 4.00
CA ARG A 219 -41.47 26.77 5.13
C ARG A 219 -41.26 26.06 6.47
N CYS A 220 -40.93 24.78 6.45
CA CYS A 220 -40.64 24.00 7.66
C CYS A 220 -39.13 23.89 7.80
N GLU A 221 -38.63 24.04 9.02
CA GLU A 221 -37.22 23.83 9.33
C GLU A 221 -36.85 22.36 9.09
N ASP A 222 -35.83 22.12 8.26
CA ASP A 222 -35.26 20.81 7.91
C ASP A 222 -36.28 19.69 7.65
N PHE A 223 -37.28 19.96 6.78
CA PHE A 223 -38.33 18.98 6.44
C PHE A 223 -38.27 18.51 4.99
N ASP A 224 -37.72 17.31 4.80
CA ASP A 224 -37.52 16.65 3.52
C ASP A 224 -38.34 15.35 3.41
N LEU A 225 -38.97 15.14 2.25
CA LEU A 225 -39.65 13.88 1.91
C LEU A 225 -38.98 13.19 0.73
N CYS A 226 -38.82 11.87 0.81
CA CYS A 226 -38.53 11.09 -0.39
C CYS A 226 -39.75 11.02 -1.30
N GLU A 227 -39.55 10.72 -2.58
CA GLU A 227 -40.62 10.60 -3.59
C GLU A 227 -41.79 9.71 -3.13
N LYS A 228 -41.49 8.58 -2.46
CA LYS A 228 -42.51 7.68 -1.92
C LYS A 228 -43.37 8.37 -0.85
N CYS A 229 -42.76 9.14 0.05
CA CYS A 229 -43.50 9.83 1.12
C CYS A 229 -44.17 11.13 0.67
N PHE A 230 -43.64 11.79 -0.36
CA PHE A 230 -44.28 12.94 -1.00
C PHE A 230 -45.60 12.56 -1.69
N ASN A 231 -45.66 11.35 -2.26
CA ASN A 231 -46.84 10.84 -2.99
C ASN A 231 -47.86 10.08 -2.11
N ILE A 232 -47.60 9.89 -0.82
CA ILE A 232 -48.56 9.28 0.13
C ILE A 232 -49.53 10.35 0.65
N GLU A 233 -50.81 9.99 0.80
CA GLU A 233 -51.79 10.84 1.48
C GLU A 233 -51.88 10.51 2.99
N PRO A 234 -52.11 11.51 3.87
CA PRO A 234 -52.26 12.94 3.55
C PRO A 234 -50.92 13.58 3.14
N LYS A 235 -50.96 14.40 2.10
CA LYS A 235 -49.78 15.15 1.65
C LYS A 235 -49.38 16.20 2.69
N HIS A 236 -48.09 16.54 2.72
CA HIS A 236 -47.60 17.65 3.52
C HIS A 236 -48.30 18.96 3.13
N GLU A 237 -48.70 19.77 4.12
CA GLU A 237 -49.58 20.93 3.94
C GLU A 237 -48.95 22.07 3.12
N HIS A 238 -47.61 22.12 3.07
CA HIS A 238 -46.87 23.12 2.32
C HIS A 238 -46.41 22.61 0.95
N LYS A 239 -46.36 23.53 -0.02
CA LYS A 239 -45.69 23.28 -1.31
C LYS A 239 -44.21 22.94 -1.05
N MET A 240 -43.76 21.85 -1.66
CA MET A 240 -42.37 21.39 -1.59
C MET A 240 -41.68 21.56 -2.94
N GLU A 241 -40.36 21.74 -2.93
CA GLU A 241 -39.52 21.87 -4.12
C GLU A 241 -38.68 20.61 -4.31
N CYS A 242 -38.64 20.08 -5.53
CA CYS A 242 -37.89 18.85 -5.83
C CYS A 242 -36.43 19.19 -6.15
N SER A 243 -35.53 18.61 -5.37
CA SER A 243 -34.08 18.73 -5.51
C SER A 243 -33.52 17.39 -5.96
N VAL A 244 -33.06 17.36 -7.21
CA VAL A 244 -32.35 16.22 -7.79
C VAL A 244 -30.86 16.47 -7.57
N SER A 245 -30.18 15.59 -6.82
CA SER A 245 -28.72 15.52 -6.91
C SER A 245 -28.37 15.01 -8.31
N CYS A 246 -27.78 15.88 -9.13
CA CYS A 246 -27.58 15.62 -10.55
C CYS A 246 -26.53 14.53 -10.79
N ILE A 247 -26.98 13.29 -10.97
CA ILE A 247 -26.32 12.34 -11.87
C ILE A 247 -27.25 12.13 -13.06
N VAL A 248 -26.89 12.74 -14.17
CA VAL A 248 -27.37 12.34 -15.49
C VAL A 248 -26.29 11.43 -16.06
N ASP A 249 -26.59 10.15 -16.26
CA ASP A 249 -25.93 9.38 -17.31
C ASP A 249 -26.87 8.32 -17.90
N VAL A 250 -27.49 8.75 -19.01
CA VAL A 250 -27.93 8.02 -20.21
C VAL A 250 -28.88 6.81 -20.11
N ASN A 251 -29.98 6.92 -20.87
CA ASN A 251 -30.91 5.88 -21.36
C ASN A 251 -32.10 5.49 -20.46
N GLN A 252 -33.15 6.32 -20.45
CA GLN A 252 -34.46 5.90 -20.99
C GLN A 252 -35.40 7.07 -21.28
N ASP A 253 -36.30 6.85 -22.25
CA ASP A 253 -36.99 7.90 -23.00
C ASP A 253 -38.15 8.59 -22.27
N ASP A 254 -38.37 9.86 -22.64
CA ASP A 254 -39.66 10.58 -22.70
C ASP A 254 -40.78 10.14 -21.74
N LYS A 255 -40.86 10.79 -20.56
CA LYS A 255 -42.12 11.24 -19.89
C LYS A 255 -41.88 11.96 -18.55
N CYS A 256 -41.40 13.21 -18.59
CA CYS A 256 -41.59 14.12 -17.46
C CYS A 256 -41.74 15.59 -17.89
N ASN A 257 -42.65 15.84 -18.84
CA ASN A 257 -43.03 17.19 -19.27
C ASN A 257 -44.51 17.27 -19.69
N SER A 258 -45.38 16.73 -18.84
CA SER A 258 -46.81 17.07 -18.87
C SER A 258 -47.46 16.71 -17.54
N LEU A 259 -47.66 17.72 -16.67
CA LEU A 259 -48.68 17.82 -15.60
C LEU A 259 -48.45 19.14 -14.82
N ASN A 260 -48.46 20.26 -15.56
CA ASN A 260 -48.55 21.62 -15.00
C ASN A 260 -49.58 22.40 -15.83
N SER A 261 -50.86 22.03 -15.70
CA SER A 261 -52.01 22.83 -16.12
C SER A 261 -53.29 22.27 -15.50
N ILE A 262 -54.11 23.19 -14.97
CA ILE A 262 -55.37 23.00 -14.22
C ILE A 262 -55.13 22.66 -12.74
#